data_AF-A0A2W4ICG8-F1
#
_entry.id   AF-A0A2W4ICG8-F1
#
_cell.length_a   1.000
_cell.length_b   1.000
_cell.length_c   1.000
_cell.angle_alpha   90.00
_cell.angle_beta   90.00
_cell.angle_gamma   90.00
#
_symmetry.space_group_name_H-M   'P 1'
#
loop_
_entity.id
_entity.type
_entity.pdbx_description
1 polymer ?
#
loop_
_entity_poly.entity_id
_entity_poly.type
_entity_poly.pdbx_seq_one_letter_code
_entity_poly.pdbx_strand_id
1 'polypeptide(L)'
;MSETPEVHGTAENAGTTAATRKEPAPQMFVLAMSKFSQAFDAGDFAECVNWLKQADSLTAGHPDAVTAHREACARVITACAAKGITLALHTGNVLKQHRDLADIIATCAASLTEKYPDDQGKQAMATVIVGYTSQLSNRLNRVMAVEHYVTSAEKLDGVLDNLFDIMSFSVKLDSLSEEALPGLCDRLALAHTAASNADCSLMWFIFKRFSDWDKAELYCRRAAQWLKHNVESPGKVDPRFDECDATPVVTALERAADALKRRQHKQSKKLLKAAEAALAETTCV
;
A
#
# COMPACT_ATOMS: atom_id res chain seq x y z
N MET A 1 -54.90 57.34 -31.86
CA MET A 1 -56.10 56.84 -31.15
C MET A 1 -56.17 55.35 -31.47
N SER A 2 -56.00 54.38 -30.60
CA SER A 2 -55.71 54.35 -29.17
C SER A 2 -55.13 52.97 -28.83
N GLU A 3 -54.22 52.95 -27.85
CA GLU A 3 -54.02 51.95 -26.79
C GLU A 3 -53.74 50.47 -27.14
N THR A 4 -52.53 50.06 -26.76
CA THR A 4 -52.18 48.71 -26.28
C THR A 4 -52.94 48.36 -25.00
N PRO A 5 -53.07 47.07 -24.67
CA PRO A 5 -52.25 46.59 -23.57
C PRO A 5 -51.59 45.22 -23.81
N GLU A 6 -50.43 45.07 -23.16
CA GLU A 6 -49.66 43.85 -22.99
C GLU A 6 -50.43 42.80 -22.17
N VAL A 7 -50.25 41.51 -22.51
CA VAL A 7 -50.29 40.43 -21.51
C VAL A 7 -49.13 39.48 -21.77
N HIS A 8 -48.28 39.39 -20.75
CA HIS A 8 -47.19 38.43 -20.59
C HIS A 8 -47.64 36.97 -20.77
N GLY A 9 -46.81 36.21 -21.47
CA GLY A 9 -46.84 34.75 -21.48
C GLY A 9 -45.43 34.23 -21.75
N THR A 10 -44.56 34.33 -20.74
CA THR A 10 -43.29 33.59 -20.67
C THR A 10 -43.60 32.10 -20.65
N ALA A 11 -43.44 31.44 -21.79
CA ALA A 11 -43.32 29.99 -21.84
C ALA A 11 -41.94 29.62 -21.27
N GLU A 12 -41.91 29.31 -19.97
CA GLU A 12 -40.84 28.55 -19.34
C GLU A 12 -40.64 27.25 -20.13
N ASN A 13 -39.63 27.20 -20.97
CA ASN A 13 -39.04 25.92 -21.37
C ASN A 13 -38.34 25.36 -20.12
N ALA A 14 -39.10 24.60 -19.33
CA ALA A 14 -38.58 23.71 -18.32
C ALA A 14 -37.70 22.66 -19.02
N GLY A 15 -36.42 23.03 -19.22
CA GLY A 15 -35.33 22.11 -19.47
C GLY A 15 -35.24 21.18 -18.28
N THR A 16 -36.04 20.12 -18.32
CA THR A 16 -35.97 19.03 -17.36
C THR A 16 -34.65 18.34 -17.65
N THR A 17 -33.61 18.71 -16.92
CA THR A 17 -32.41 17.89 -16.74
C THR A 17 -32.92 16.51 -16.36
N ALA A 18 -32.88 15.57 -17.30
CA ALA A 18 -33.10 14.17 -17.02
C ALA A 18 -32.07 13.80 -15.95
N ALA A 19 -32.52 13.71 -14.71
CA ALA A 19 -31.76 13.04 -13.67
C ALA A 19 -31.48 11.66 -14.22
N THR A 20 -30.23 11.42 -14.63
CA THR A 20 -29.74 10.14 -15.10
C THR A 20 -30.01 9.17 -13.95
N ARG A 21 -31.12 8.43 -14.06
CA ARG A 21 -31.54 7.48 -13.05
C ARG A 21 -30.49 6.39 -13.09
N LYS A 22 -29.51 6.47 -12.19
CA LYS A 22 -28.49 5.45 -11.99
C LYS A 22 -29.23 4.12 -11.79
N GLU A 23 -29.15 3.23 -12.78
CA GLU A 23 -29.73 1.91 -12.62
C GLU A 23 -29.00 1.21 -11.48
N PRO A 24 -29.73 0.59 -10.54
CA PRO A 24 -29.10 -0.13 -9.44
C PRO A 24 -28.21 -1.23 -10.01
N ALA A 25 -27.04 -1.42 -9.41
CA ALA A 25 -26.12 -2.48 -9.82
C ALA A 25 -26.83 -3.86 -9.78
N PRO A 26 -26.44 -4.80 -10.65
CA PRO A 26 -27.02 -6.14 -10.67
C PRO A 26 -26.93 -6.81 -9.30
N GLN A 27 -27.97 -7.54 -8.88
CA GLN A 27 -27.96 -8.25 -7.58
C GLN A 27 -26.76 -9.18 -7.43
N MET A 28 -26.34 -9.82 -8.53
CA MET A 28 -25.15 -10.68 -8.55
C MET A 28 -23.85 -9.90 -8.33
N PHE A 29 -23.78 -8.64 -8.78
CA PHE A 29 -22.62 -7.77 -8.50
C PHE A 29 -22.56 -7.46 -7.00
N VAL A 30 -23.69 -7.11 -6.39
CA VAL A 30 -23.76 -6.85 -4.94
C VAL A 30 -23.32 -8.07 -4.13
N LEU A 31 -23.76 -9.27 -4.52
CA LEU A 31 -23.32 -10.51 -3.87
C LEU A 31 -21.81 -10.75 -4.03
N ALA A 32 -21.27 -10.56 -5.24
CA ALA A 32 -19.84 -10.72 -5.50
C ALA A 32 -19.01 -9.73 -4.67
N MET A 33 -19.43 -8.46 -4.59
CA MET A 33 -18.76 -7.45 -3.76
C MET A 33 -18.88 -7.74 -2.25
N SER A 34 -20.01 -8.29 -1.80
CA SER A 34 -20.16 -8.75 -0.41
C SER A 34 -19.20 -9.90 -0.07
N LYS A 35 -19.03 -10.85 -0.99
CA LYS A 35 -18.09 -11.97 -0.83
C LYS A 35 -16.64 -11.51 -0.90
N PHE A 36 -16.34 -10.56 -1.78
CA PHE A 36 -15.05 -9.87 -1.80
C PHE A 36 -14.73 -9.25 -0.43
N SER A 37 -15.65 -8.49 0.17
CA SER A 37 -15.41 -7.88 1.49
C SER A 37 -15.11 -8.92 2.57
N GLN A 38 -15.87 -10.02 2.61
CA GLN A 38 -15.63 -11.14 3.54
C GLN A 38 -14.22 -11.74 3.36
N ALA A 39 -13.78 -11.96 2.12
CA ALA A 39 -12.44 -12.49 1.83
C ALA A 39 -11.34 -11.48 2.18
N PHE A 40 -11.58 -10.18 1.94
CA PHE A 40 -10.64 -9.11 2.23
C PHE A 40 -10.39 -8.98 3.72
N ASP A 41 -11.45 -8.99 4.53
CA ASP A 41 -11.37 -8.93 5.99
C ASP A 41 -10.68 -10.17 6.59
N ALA A 42 -10.80 -11.32 5.93
CA ALA A 42 -10.09 -12.55 6.28
C ALA A 42 -8.61 -12.56 5.82
N GLY A 43 -8.17 -11.58 5.02
CA GLY A 43 -6.83 -11.54 4.44
C GLY A 43 -6.57 -12.59 3.34
N ASP A 44 -7.62 -13.18 2.78
CA ASP A 44 -7.56 -14.14 1.67
C ASP A 44 -7.60 -13.40 0.32
N PHE A 45 -6.43 -12.89 -0.06
CA PHE A 45 -6.30 -12.10 -1.29
C PHE A 45 -6.48 -12.91 -2.58
N ALA A 46 -6.21 -14.22 -2.54
CA ALA A 46 -6.46 -15.08 -3.70
C ALA A 46 -7.97 -15.18 -3.97
N GLU A 47 -8.76 -15.37 -2.91
CA GLU A 47 -10.21 -15.42 -3.01
C GLU A 47 -10.81 -14.04 -3.34
N CYS A 48 -10.22 -12.94 -2.83
CA CYS A 48 -10.59 -11.59 -3.26
C CYS A 48 -10.53 -11.43 -4.78
N VAL A 49 -9.44 -11.88 -5.41
CA VAL A 49 -9.27 -11.81 -6.87
C VAL A 49 -10.32 -12.65 -7.60
N ASN A 50 -10.70 -13.81 -7.08
CA ASN A 50 -11.76 -14.63 -7.68
C ASN A 50 -13.10 -13.88 -7.69
N TRP A 51 -13.48 -13.25 -6.59
CA TRP A 51 -14.70 -12.45 -6.51
C TRP A 51 -14.64 -11.19 -7.36
N LEU A 52 -13.48 -10.53 -7.45
CA LEU A 52 -13.29 -9.37 -8.33
C LEU A 52 -13.41 -9.73 -9.81
N LYS A 53 -12.93 -10.90 -10.24
CA LYS A 53 -13.13 -11.39 -11.61
C LYS A 53 -14.60 -11.66 -11.92
N GLN A 54 -15.35 -12.20 -10.96
CA GLN A 54 -16.79 -12.40 -11.13
C GLN A 54 -17.53 -11.05 -11.20
N ALA A 55 -17.20 -10.12 -10.29
CA ALA A 55 -17.78 -8.79 -10.28
C ALA A 55 -17.48 -8.01 -11.58
N ASP A 56 -16.27 -8.16 -12.13
CA ASP A 56 -15.85 -7.53 -13.39
C ASP A 56 -16.83 -7.80 -14.54
N SER A 57 -17.18 -9.08 -14.73
CA SER A 57 -18.13 -9.54 -15.77
C SER A 57 -19.54 -8.95 -15.62
N LEU A 58 -19.85 -8.36 -14.47
CA LEU A 58 -21.15 -7.79 -14.10
C LEU A 58 -21.15 -6.25 -14.08
N THR A 59 -20.04 -5.60 -14.47
CA THR A 59 -19.93 -4.13 -14.46
C THR A 59 -20.44 -3.45 -15.73
N ALA A 60 -20.69 -4.20 -16.81
CA ALA A 60 -21.11 -3.66 -18.10
C ALA A 60 -22.41 -2.84 -17.99
N GLY A 61 -22.38 -1.59 -18.47
CA GLY A 61 -23.53 -0.69 -18.44
C GLY A 61 -23.83 -0.03 -17.08
N HIS A 62 -23.04 -0.31 -16.04
CA HIS A 62 -23.29 0.18 -14.68
C HIS A 62 -22.10 1.00 -14.14
N PRO A 63 -22.07 2.34 -14.34
CA PRO A 63 -20.95 3.20 -13.93
C PRO A 63 -20.57 3.12 -12.45
N ASP A 64 -21.55 2.95 -11.56
CA ASP A 64 -21.32 2.79 -10.13
C ASP A 64 -20.65 1.45 -9.80
N ALA A 65 -21.02 0.39 -10.52
CA ALA A 65 -20.39 -0.94 -10.38
C ALA A 65 -18.94 -0.93 -10.89
N VAL A 66 -18.65 -0.20 -11.98
CA VAL A 66 -17.28 0.03 -12.46
C VAL A 66 -16.47 0.76 -11.40
N THR A 67 -17.04 1.77 -10.75
CA THR A 67 -16.37 2.53 -9.68
C THR A 67 -16.05 1.66 -8.47
N ALA A 68 -17.04 0.96 -7.93
CA ALA A 68 -16.85 0.07 -6.79
C ALA A 68 -15.85 -1.07 -7.08
N HIS A 69 -15.82 -1.57 -8.31
CA HIS A 69 -14.85 -2.58 -8.74
C HIS A 69 -13.41 -2.02 -8.77
N ARG A 70 -13.21 -0.81 -9.32
CA ARG A 70 -11.91 -0.14 -9.35
C ARG A 70 -11.35 0.12 -7.95
N GLU A 71 -12.18 0.65 -7.07
CA GLU A 71 -11.83 0.89 -5.67
C GLU A 71 -11.39 -0.42 -5.00
N ALA A 72 -12.12 -1.50 -5.22
CA ALA A 72 -11.79 -2.79 -4.64
C ALA A 72 -10.48 -3.39 -5.19
N CYS A 73 -10.20 -3.27 -6.49
CA CYS A 73 -8.91 -3.64 -7.06
C CYS A 73 -7.76 -2.83 -6.45
N ALA A 74 -7.92 -1.51 -6.33
CA ALA A 74 -6.90 -0.64 -5.74
C ALA A 74 -6.68 -0.94 -4.23
N ARG A 75 -7.73 -1.31 -3.48
CA ARG A 75 -7.61 -1.80 -2.09
C ARG A 75 -6.77 -3.07 -1.99
N VAL A 76 -7.02 -4.05 -2.85
CA VAL A 76 -6.24 -5.31 -2.87
C VAL A 76 -4.77 -5.02 -3.19
N ILE A 77 -4.49 -4.19 -4.19
CA ILE A 77 -3.11 -3.80 -4.54
C ILE A 77 -2.40 -3.18 -3.34
N THR A 78 -3.06 -2.21 -2.68
CA THR A 78 -2.53 -1.52 -1.51
C THR A 78 -2.23 -2.50 -0.38
N ALA A 79 -3.19 -3.36 -0.03
CA ALA A 79 -3.06 -4.33 1.05
C ALA A 79 -1.98 -5.41 0.75
N CYS A 80 -1.89 -5.88 -0.49
CA CYS A 80 -0.84 -6.82 -0.91
C CYS A 80 0.55 -6.18 -0.84
N ALA A 81 0.71 -4.93 -1.29
CA ALA A 81 1.97 -4.22 -1.21
C ALA A 81 2.40 -4.00 0.24
N ALA A 82 1.48 -3.57 1.10
CA ALA A 82 1.71 -3.40 2.53
C ALA A 82 2.08 -4.72 3.23
N LYS A 83 1.39 -5.82 2.91
CA LYS A 83 1.73 -7.16 3.42
C LYS A 83 3.11 -7.61 2.96
N GLY A 84 3.47 -7.33 1.71
CA GLY A 84 4.82 -7.59 1.18
C GLY A 84 5.89 -6.83 1.97
N ILE A 85 5.70 -5.54 2.22
CA ILE A 85 6.64 -4.73 3.00
C ILE A 85 6.76 -5.26 4.44
N THR A 86 5.62 -5.57 5.06
CA THR A 86 5.56 -6.15 6.41
C THR A 86 6.34 -7.46 6.50
N LEU A 87 6.11 -8.36 5.56
CA LEU A 87 6.80 -9.65 5.49
C LEU A 87 8.32 -9.48 5.37
N ALA A 88 8.76 -8.61 4.46
CA ALA A 88 10.17 -8.32 4.25
C ALA A 88 10.87 -7.75 5.50
N LEU A 89 10.19 -6.86 6.23
CA LEU A 89 10.73 -6.25 7.45
C LEU A 89 10.67 -7.20 8.66
N HIS A 90 9.67 -8.08 8.73
CA HIS A 90 9.47 -8.98 9.86
C HIS A 90 10.34 -10.24 9.77
N THR A 91 10.29 -10.95 8.64
CA THR A 91 10.92 -12.27 8.48
C THR A 91 12.11 -12.28 7.53
N GLY A 92 12.43 -11.15 6.91
CA GLY A 92 13.26 -11.13 5.70
C GLY A 92 12.48 -11.64 4.49
N ASN A 93 13.20 -11.97 3.42
CA ASN A 93 12.58 -12.27 2.12
C ASN A 93 12.01 -13.70 2.06
N VAL A 94 10.68 -13.83 2.03
CA VAL A 94 10.01 -15.10 1.67
C VAL A 94 9.56 -15.02 0.21
N LEU A 95 10.49 -15.32 -0.69
CA LEU A 95 10.36 -15.10 -2.14
C LEU A 95 9.06 -15.66 -2.75
N LYS A 96 8.62 -16.85 -2.31
CA LYS A 96 7.38 -17.45 -2.78
C LYS A 96 6.16 -16.57 -2.45
N GLN A 97 6.07 -16.10 -1.20
CA GLN A 97 4.96 -15.25 -0.77
C GLN A 97 5.00 -13.89 -1.47
N HIS A 98 6.18 -13.31 -1.69
CA HIS A 98 6.31 -12.10 -2.50
C HIS A 98 5.86 -12.30 -3.94
N ARG A 99 6.14 -13.46 -4.54
CA ARG A 99 5.66 -13.79 -5.89
C ARG A 99 4.14 -13.92 -5.90
N ASP A 100 3.57 -14.67 -4.98
CA ASP A 100 2.11 -14.87 -4.88
C ASP A 100 1.39 -13.50 -4.75
N LEU A 101 1.94 -12.58 -3.94
CA LEU A 101 1.44 -11.21 -3.81
C LEU A 101 1.63 -10.39 -5.11
N ALA A 102 2.77 -10.51 -5.77
CA ALA A 102 3.03 -9.81 -7.04
C ALA A 102 2.08 -10.26 -8.16
N ASP A 103 1.74 -11.55 -8.23
CA ASP A 103 0.80 -12.10 -9.21
C ASP A 103 -0.65 -11.60 -8.97
N ILE A 104 -1.03 -11.45 -7.69
CA ILE A 104 -2.31 -10.84 -7.29
C ILE A 104 -2.36 -9.36 -7.68
N ILE A 105 -1.29 -8.61 -7.38
CA ILE A 105 -1.17 -7.20 -7.77
C ILE A 105 -1.26 -7.07 -9.29
N ALA A 106 -0.55 -7.91 -10.05
CA ALA A 106 -0.55 -7.88 -11.50
C ALA A 106 -1.96 -8.08 -12.08
N THR A 107 -2.70 -9.05 -11.52
CA THR A 107 -4.08 -9.34 -11.93
C THR A 107 -5.00 -8.14 -11.70
N CYS A 108 -4.92 -7.50 -10.52
CA CYS A 108 -5.74 -6.34 -10.20
C CYS A 108 -5.34 -5.11 -11.03
N ALA A 109 -4.04 -4.88 -11.21
CA ALA A 109 -3.53 -3.74 -11.96
C ALA A 109 -3.89 -3.81 -13.45
N ALA A 110 -3.85 -5.00 -14.05
CA ALA A 110 -4.30 -5.21 -15.42
C ALA A 110 -5.78 -4.81 -15.59
N SER A 111 -6.66 -5.25 -14.68
CA SER A 111 -8.08 -4.89 -14.71
C SER A 111 -8.32 -3.38 -14.59
N LEU A 112 -7.50 -2.66 -13.83
CA LEU A 112 -7.61 -1.20 -13.69
C LEU A 112 -7.26 -0.44 -14.98
N THR A 113 -6.27 -0.91 -15.75
CA THR A 113 -5.84 -0.20 -16.98
C THR A 113 -6.95 -0.08 -18.03
N GLU A 114 -7.88 -1.03 -18.04
CA GLU A 114 -9.02 -1.08 -18.98
C GLU A 114 -10.23 -0.26 -18.49
N LYS A 115 -10.26 0.14 -17.21
CA LYS A 115 -11.44 0.73 -16.54
C LYS A 115 -11.36 2.23 -16.24
N TYR A 116 -10.30 2.91 -16.69
CA TYR A 116 -10.19 4.37 -16.65
C TYR A 116 -10.20 5.00 -18.06
N PRO A 117 -11.28 4.85 -18.86
CA PRO A 117 -11.32 5.41 -20.21
C PRO A 117 -11.33 6.94 -20.22
N ASP A 118 -11.90 7.57 -19.19
CA ASP A 118 -12.13 9.03 -19.13
C ASP A 118 -11.21 9.77 -18.15
N ASP A 119 -10.28 9.07 -17.47
CA ASP A 119 -9.33 9.65 -16.52
C ASP A 119 -7.90 9.23 -16.87
N GLN A 120 -7.28 10.02 -17.77
CA GLN A 120 -5.91 9.77 -18.24
C GLN A 120 -4.88 9.76 -17.09
N GLY A 121 -5.12 10.53 -16.02
CA GLY A 121 -4.24 10.56 -14.86
C GLY A 121 -4.24 9.23 -14.12
N LYS A 122 -5.42 8.71 -13.80
CA LYS A 122 -5.58 7.40 -13.14
C LYS A 122 -5.17 6.24 -14.05
N GLN A 123 -5.45 6.33 -15.35
CA GLN A 123 -4.98 5.34 -16.31
C GLN A 123 -3.44 5.27 -16.38
N ALA A 124 -2.78 6.44 -16.39
CA ALA A 124 -1.32 6.51 -16.33
C ALA A 124 -0.78 5.91 -15.02
N MET A 125 -1.39 6.21 -13.87
CA MET A 125 -1.00 5.61 -12.59
C MET A 125 -1.18 4.09 -12.57
N ALA A 126 -2.29 3.56 -13.09
CA ALA A 126 -2.52 2.12 -13.22
C ALA A 126 -1.43 1.46 -14.10
N THR A 127 -1.06 2.12 -15.20
CA THR A 127 0.03 1.66 -16.08
C THR A 127 1.38 1.66 -15.37
N VAL A 128 1.66 2.68 -14.56
CA VAL A 128 2.88 2.75 -13.74
C VAL A 128 2.93 1.59 -12.73
N ILE A 129 1.80 1.28 -12.07
CA ILE A 129 1.70 0.13 -11.16
C ILE A 129 1.98 -1.18 -11.90
N VAL A 130 1.43 -1.39 -13.09
CA VAL A 130 1.74 -2.57 -13.93
C VAL A 130 3.25 -2.64 -14.24
N GLY A 131 3.87 -1.51 -14.57
CA GLY A 131 5.30 -1.42 -14.82
C GLY A 131 6.15 -1.83 -13.61
N TYR A 132 5.85 -1.30 -12.43
CA TYR A 132 6.55 -1.67 -11.19
C TYR A 132 6.30 -3.12 -10.79
N THR A 133 5.08 -3.63 -11.00
CA THR A 133 4.76 -5.04 -10.73
C THR A 133 5.55 -5.97 -11.64
N SER A 134 5.69 -5.61 -12.92
CA SER A 134 6.52 -6.36 -13.86
C SER A 134 8.00 -6.36 -13.46
N GLN A 135 8.51 -5.22 -12.97
CA GLN A 135 9.87 -5.15 -12.42
C GLN A 135 10.03 -6.04 -11.19
N LEU A 136 9.07 -5.99 -10.26
CA LEU A 136 9.04 -6.82 -9.06
C LEU A 136 9.08 -8.31 -9.42
N SER A 137 8.19 -8.79 -10.29
CA SER A 137 8.15 -10.19 -10.71
C SER A 137 9.46 -10.63 -11.37
N ASN A 138 10.05 -9.79 -12.23
CA ASN A 138 11.34 -10.06 -12.85
C ASN A 138 12.47 -10.15 -11.82
N ARG A 139 12.49 -9.26 -10.83
CA ARG A 139 13.48 -9.30 -9.73
C ARG A 139 13.32 -10.58 -8.91
N LEU A 140 12.10 -10.91 -8.48
CA LEU A 140 11.82 -12.11 -7.70
C LEU A 140 12.25 -13.38 -8.44
N ASN A 141 11.96 -13.47 -9.74
CA ASN A 141 12.39 -14.60 -10.58
C ASN A 141 13.92 -14.74 -10.66
N ARG A 142 14.64 -13.61 -10.83
CA ARG A 142 16.10 -13.62 -10.85
C ARG A 142 16.68 -14.03 -9.50
N VAL A 143 16.13 -13.53 -8.41
CA VAL A 143 16.60 -13.87 -7.05
C VAL A 143 16.35 -15.35 -6.76
N MET A 144 15.15 -15.87 -7.06
CA MET A 144 14.81 -17.27 -6.84
C MET A 144 15.65 -18.25 -7.66
N ALA A 145 16.19 -17.83 -8.80
CA ALA A 145 17.06 -18.65 -9.63
C ALA A 145 18.48 -18.81 -9.06
N VAL A 146 18.92 -17.91 -8.16
CA VAL A 146 20.32 -17.79 -7.73
C VAL A 146 20.48 -17.95 -6.21
N GLU A 147 19.49 -17.53 -5.42
CA GLU A 147 19.54 -17.51 -3.96
C GLU A 147 18.51 -18.48 -3.39
N HIS A 148 18.99 -19.58 -2.77
CA HIS A 148 18.12 -20.62 -2.19
C HIS A 148 17.79 -20.42 -0.70
N TYR A 149 18.59 -19.62 0.04
CA TYR A 149 18.52 -19.59 1.51
C TYR A 149 18.48 -18.18 2.12
N VAL A 150 19.29 -17.24 1.64
CA VAL A 150 19.40 -15.90 2.26
C VAL A 150 19.49 -14.84 1.18
N THR A 151 18.54 -13.91 1.17
CA THR A 151 18.57 -12.79 0.23
C THR A 151 19.54 -11.71 0.66
N SER A 152 20.35 -11.23 -0.28
CA SER A 152 21.25 -10.09 -0.06
C SER A 152 20.48 -8.78 0.19
N ALA A 153 21.06 -7.87 0.98
CA ALA A 153 20.42 -6.59 1.32
C ALA A 153 20.02 -5.80 0.06
N GLU A 154 20.92 -5.70 -0.93
CA GLU A 154 20.67 -5.02 -2.22
C GLU A 154 19.44 -5.57 -2.96
N LYS A 155 19.26 -6.89 -2.99
CA LYS A 155 18.13 -7.51 -3.69
C LYS A 155 16.82 -7.31 -2.95
N LEU A 156 16.84 -7.38 -1.62
CA LEU A 156 15.69 -7.07 -0.78
C LEU A 156 15.31 -5.59 -0.88
N ASP A 157 16.30 -4.70 -0.98
CA ASP A 157 16.09 -3.26 -1.14
C ASP A 157 15.30 -2.95 -2.41
N GLY A 158 15.69 -3.56 -3.53
CA GLY A 158 14.97 -3.40 -4.80
C GLY A 158 13.55 -3.99 -4.79
N VAL A 159 13.30 -5.06 -4.04
CA VAL A 159 11.94 -5.60 -3.83
C VAL A 159 11.09 -4.59 -3.04
N LEU A 160 11.66 -4.04 -1.96
CA LEU A 160 10.98 -3.05 -1.13
C LEU A 160 10.69 -1.76 -1.92
N ASP A 161 11.61 -1.25 -2.73
CA ASP A 161 11.37 -0.09 -3.60
C ASP A 161 10.13 -0.27 -4.47
N ASN A 162 10.05 -1.40 -5.19
CA ASN A 162 8.90 -1.64 -6.05
C ASN A 162 7.59 -1.75 -5.26
N LEU A 163 7.61 -2.36 -4.07
CA LEU A 163 6.41 -2.45 -3.22
C LEU A 163 5.98 -1.08 -2.67
N PHE A 164 6.94 -0.25 -2.23
CA PHE A 164 6.67 1.12 -1.77
C PHE A 164 6.07 1.97 -2.89
N ASP A 165 6.65 1.90 -4.10
CA ASP A 165 6.13 2.63 -5.27
C ASP A 165 4.71 2.17 -5.62
N ILE A 166 4.48 0.86 -5.75
CA ILE A 166 3.15 0.29 -6.02
C ILE A 166 2.13 0.78 -4.99
N MET A 167 2.48 0.75 -3.71
CA MET A 167 1.61 1.25 -2.65
C MET A 167 1.33 2.76 -2.80
N SER A 168 2.36 3.58 -3.01
CA SER A 168 2.22 5.04 -3.14
C SER A 168 1.34 5.46 -4.32
N PHE A 169 1.39 4.73 -5.43
CA PHE A 169 0.52 4.98 -6.58
C PHE A 169 -0.90 4.43 -6.37
N SER A 170 -1.05 3.27 -5.74
CA SER A 170 -2.37 2.65 -5.54
C SER A 170 -3.27 3.42 -4.60
N VAL A 171 -2.73 4.03 -3.54
CA VAL A 171 -3.51 4.92 -2.65
C VAL A 171 -4.01 6.20 -3.33
N LYS A 172 -3.45 6.56 -4.49
CA LYS A 172 -3.85 7.76 -5.26
C LYS A 172 -4.87 7.46 -6.37
N LEU A 173 -5.13 6.20 -6.67
CA LEU A 173 -5.97 5.81 -7.80
C LEU A 173 -7.44 6.15 -7.58
N ASP A 174 -7.97 5.88 -6.41
CA ASP A 174 -9.30 6.31 -6.02
C ASP A 174 -9.24 6.91 -4.62
N SER A 175 -10.32 7.54 -4.16
CA SER A 175 -10.46 8.09 -2.80
C SER A 175 -10.53 6.97 -1.76
N LEU A 176 -9.60 6.03 -1.84
CA LEU A 176 -9.36 5.02 -0.84
C LEU A 176 -8.96 5.75 0.43
N SER A 177 -9.75 5.54 1.47
CA SER A 177 -9.28 5.78 2.81
C SER A 177 -8.05 4.90 3.04
N GLU A 178 -7.09 5.42 3.80
CA GLU A 178 -5.92 4.69 4.28
C GLU A 178 -6.29 3.43 5.10
N GLU A 179 -7.57 3.08 5.22
CA GLU A 179 -8.14 1.87 5.86
C GLU A 179 -7.52 0.55 5.37
N ALA A 180 -7.01 0.49 4.13
CA ALA A 180 -6.34 -0.69 3.62
C ALA A 180 -4.89 -0.84 4.13
N LEU A 181 -4.33 0.19 4.76
CA LEU A 181 -2.99 0.17 5.32
C LEU A 181 -3.03 -0.25 6.80
N PRO A 182 -1.99 -0.94 7.30
CA PRO A 182 -1.84 -1.19 8.73
C PRO A 182 -1.86 0.13 9.50
N GLY A 183 -2.52 0.13 10.66
CA GLY A 183 -2.57 1.30 11.51
C GLY A 183 -1.23 1.61 12.16
N LEU A 184 -1.10 2.81 12.72
CA LEU A 184 0.19 3.29 13.24
C LEU A 184 0.83 2.31 14.23
N CYS A 185 0.01 1.69 15.09
CA CYS A 185 0.47 0.72 16.09
C CYS A 185 1.08 -0.54 15.44
N ASP A 186 0.46 -1.06 14.38
CA ASP A 186 1.01 -2.19 13.63
C ASP A 186 2.36 -1.82 12.99
N ARG A 187 2.48 -0.58 12.50
CA ARG A 187 3.73 -0.08 11.92
C ARG A 187 4.82 0.13 12.96
N LEU A 188 4.47 0.62 14.15
CA LEU A 188 5.40 0.74 15.28
C LEU A 188 5.86 -0.65 15.75
N ALA A 189 4.96 -1.63 15.85
CA ALA A 189 5.31 -3.00 16.17
C ALA A 189 6.25 -3.62 15.11
N LEU A 190 6.02 -3.31 13.82
CA LEU A 190 6.91 -3.71 12.75
C LEU A 190 8.27 -3.00 12.84
N ALA A 191 8.31 -1.70 13.15
CA ALA A 191 9.54 -0.95 13.35
C ALA A 191 10.36 -1.50 14.53
N HIS A 192 9.69 -1.90 15.61
CA HIS A 192 10.30 -2.62 16.72
C HIS A 192 10.91 -3.94 16.28
N THR A 193 10.18 -4.75 15.51
CA THR A 193 10.72 -5.99 14.96
C THR A 193 11.94 -5.71 14.06
N ALA A 194 11.88 -4.70 13.20
CA ALA A 194 12.98 -4.32 12.32
C ALA A 194 14.23 -3.87 13.10
N ALA A 195 14.07 -3.09 14.17
CA ALA A 195 15.16 -2.69 15.06
C ALA A 195 15.80 -3.91 15.75
N SER A 196 14.98 -4.83 16.26
CA SER A 196 15.45 -6.09 16.84
C SER A 196 16.20 -6.96 15.81
N ASN A 197 15.67 -7.08 14.59
CA ASN A 197 16.32 -7.81 13.48
C ASN A 197 17.66 -7.17 13.09
N ALA A 198 17.75 -5.84 13.13
CA ALA A 198 18.99 -5.10 12.91
C ALA A 198 20.02 -5.37 14.01
N ASP A 199 19.63 -5.40 15.29
CA ASP A 199 20.55 -5.72 16.39
C ASP A 199 21.05 -7.17 16.33
N CYS A 200 20.16 -8.13 16.00
CA CYS A 200 20.54 -9.52 15.75
C CYS A 200 21.57 -9.64 14.62
N SER A 201 21.39 -8.86 13.55
CA SER A 201 22.32 -8.80 12.42
C SER A 201 23.68 -8.16 12.78
N LEU A 202 23.80 -7.51 13.95
CA LEU A 202 25.04 -6.94 14.49
C LEU A 202 25.76 -7.82 15.53
N MET A 203 25.34 -9.07 15.75
CA MET A 203 25.96 -9.92 16.79
C MET A 203 27.49 -10.08 16.64
N TRP A 204 28.23 -9.48 17.59
CA TRP A 204 29.67 -9.24 17.48
C TRP A 204 30.57 -10.24 18.22
N PHE A 205 30.00 -11.19 18.97
CA PHE A 205 30.80 -11.99 19.93
C PHE A 205 31.07 -13.44 19.55
N ILE A 206 30.33 -14.04 18.61
CA ILE A 206 30.47 -15.51 18.40
C ILE A 206 31.06 -15.85 17.03
N PHE A 207 30.73 -15.15 15.94
CA PHE A 207 31.39 -15.39 14.65
C PHE A 207 31.46 -14.13 13.79
N LYS A 208 32.66 -13.81 13.29
CA LYS A 208 32.87 -12.82 12.19
C LYS A 208 32.01 -13.10 10.94
N ARG A 209 31.40 -14.28 10.83
CA ARG A 209 30.53 -14.70 9.72
C ARG A 209 29.07 -14.26 9.84
N PHE A 210 28.59 -13.83 11.01
CA PHE A 210 27.17 -13.55 11.22
C PHE A 210 26.77 -12.07 11.14
N SER A 211 27.74 -11.15 11.12
CA SER A 211 27.42 -9.72 11.08
C SER A 211 27.10 -9.29 9.65
N ASP A 212 25.87 -8.83 9.43
CA ASP A 212 25.37 -8.30 8.16
C ASP A 212 24.92 -6.85 8.35
N TRP A 213 25.88 -5.95 8.22
CA TRP A 213 25.69 -4.50 8.40
C TRP A 213 24.70 -3.92 7.41
N ASP A 214 24.73 -4.40 6.17
CA ASP A 214 23.93 -3.86 5.09
C ASP A 214 22.45 -4.25 5.29
N LYS A 215 22.16 -5.45 5.81
CA LYS A 215 20.80 -5.80 6.23
C LYS A 215 20.31 -5.01 7.45
N ALA A 216 21.17 -4.83 8.45
CA ALA A 216 20.81 -4.04 9.63
C ALA A 216 20.46 -2.59 9.25
N GLU A 217 21.28 -1.97 8.39
CA GLU A 217 21.01 -0.64 7.83
C GLU A 217 19.68 -0.62 7.07
N LEU A 218 19.46 -1.60 6.19
CA LEU A 218 18.25 -1.73 5.40
C LEU A 218 16.99 -1.77 6.27
N TYR A 219 16.97 -2.62 7.30
CA TYR A 219 15.81 -2.72 8.20
C TYR A 219 15.49 -1.39 8.88
N CYS A 220 16.50 -0.68 9.39
CA CYS A 220 16.31 0.61 10.05
C CYS A 220 15.77 1.67 9.08
N ARG A 221 16.39 1.80 7.91
CA ARG A 221 16.02 2.79 6.89
C ARG A 221 14.61 2.54 6.36
N ARG A 222 14.26 1.28 6.06
CA ARG A 222 12.95 0.92 5.49
C ARG A 222 11.83 0.97 6.51
N ALA A 223 12.10 0.66 7.79
CA ALA A 223 11.14 0.89 8.87
C ALA A 223 10.85 2.38 9.07
N ALA A 224 11.88 3.24 9.02
CA ALA A 224 11.68 4.69 9.07
C ALA A 224 10.83 5.19 7.89
N GLN A 225 11.12 4.72 6.66
CA GLN A 225 10.31 5.04 5.48
C GLN A 225 8.85 4.58 5.61
N TRP A 226 8.61 3.39 6.17
CA TRP A 226 7.27 2.84 6.40
C TRP A 226 6.44 3.70 7.37
N LEU A 227 7.09 4.23 8.41
CA LEU A 227 6.46 5.16 9.36
C LEU A 227 6.18 6.53 8.71
N LYS A 228 7.10 7.05 7.90
CA LYS A 228 6.94 8.35 7.21
C LYS A 228 5.82 8.39 6.19
N HIS A 229 5.52 7.28 5.52
CA HIS A 229 4.52 7.23 4.43
C HIS A 229 3.09 7.63 4.88
N ASN A 230 2.82 7.76 6.19
CA ASN A 230 1.58 8.39 6.71
C ASN A 230 1.78 9.83 7.21
N VAL A 231 2.97 10.21 7.65
CA VAL A 231 3.26 11.56 8.17
C VAL A 231 3.28 12.60 7.03
N GLU A 232 3.63 12.17 5.83
CA GLU A 232 3.84 13.05 4.67
C GLU A 232 2.57 13.24 3.79
N SER A 233 1.44 12.63 4.12
CA SER A 233 0.15 12.85 3.42
C SER A 233 -0.65 13.96 4.12
N PRO A 234 -0.65 15.22 3.62
CA PRO A 234 -1.42 16.28 4.24
C PRO A 234 -2.88 16.14 3.81
N GLY A 235 -3.80 15.94 4.77
CA GLY A 235 -5.19 16.37 4.58
C GLY A 235 -6.31 15.38 4.92
N LYS A 236 -6.05 14.13 5.27
CA LYS A 236 -7.05 13.25 5.90
C LYS A 236 -6.39 12.26 6.85
N VAL A 237 -5.92 12.79 7.98
CA VAL A 237 -5.67 11.95 9.14
C VAL A 237 -7.05 11.46 9.59
N ASP A 238 -7.28 10.16 9.56
CA ASP A 238 -8.45 9.61 10.22
C ASP A 238 -8.34 10.02 11.71
N PRO A 239 -9.33 10.74 12.27
CA PRO A 239 -9.29 11.27 13.63
C PRO A 239 -9.20 10.18 14.72
N ARG A 240 -9.25 8.90 14.36
CA ARG A 240 -8.98 7.76 15.26
C ARG A 240 -7.50 7.32 15.29
N PHE A 241 -6.65 7.88 14.43
CA PHE A 241 -5.25 7.45 14.26
C PHE A 241 -4.23 8.39 14.94
N ASP A 242 -4.69 9.43 15.63
CA ASP A 242 -3.87 10.60 15.98
C ASP A 242 -3.70 10.79 17.50
N GLU A 243 -3.14 9.80 18.19
CA GLU A 243 -2.62 10.00 19.57
C GLU A 243 -1.12 9.71 19.70
N CYS A 244 -0.45 9.23 18.65
CA CYS A 244 0.95 8.79 18.75
C CYS A 244 1.87 9.49 17.74
N ASP A 245 2.81 10.32 18.23
CA ASP A 245 3.85 10.93 17.40
C ASP A 245 4.99 9.92 17.15
N ALA A 246 5.13 9.45 15.91
CA ALA A 246 6.22 8.54 15.51
C ALA A 246 7.55 9.25 15.19
N THR A 247 7.60 10.59 15.20
CA THR A 247 8.80 11.39 14.87
C THR A 247 10.04 11.00 15.69
N PRO A 248 9.95 10.73 17.01
CA PRO A 248 11.10 10.29 17.81
C PRO A 248 11.67 8.96 17.33
N VAL A 249 10.79 8.00 17.01
CA VAL A 249 11.16 6.67 16.51
C VAL A 249 11.82 6.77 15.14
N VAL A 250 11.22 7.52 14.23
CA VAL A 250 11.77 7.77 12.88
C VAL A 250 13.18 8.36 12.98
N THR A 251 13.34 9.41 13.79
CA THR A 251 14.65 10.07 13.99
C THR A 251 15.70 9.10 14.56
N ALA A 252 15.30 8.25 15.51
CA ALA A 252 16.20 7.28 16.11
C ALA A 252 16.65 6.20 15.10
N LEU A 253 15.72 5.68 14.28
CA LEU A 253 15.99 4.69 13.25
C LEU A 253 16.91 5.24 12.15
N GLU A 254 16.70 6.49 11.70
CA GLU A 254 17.57 7.12 10.70
C GLU A 254 18.99 7.32 11.21
N ARG A 255 19.14 7.76 12.45
CA ARG A 255 20.46 7.88 13.09
C ARG A 255 21.15 6.52 13.23
N ALA A 256 20.39 5.48 13.57
CA ALA A 256 20.91 4.12 13.65
C ALA A 256 21.38 3.63 12.26
N ALA A 257 20.58 3.85 11.22
CA ALA A 257 20.94 3.53 9.83
C ALA A 257 22.24 4.22 9.40
N ASP A 258 22.41 5.51 9.71
CA ASP A 258 23.63 6.25 9.42
C ASP A 258 24.87 5.67 10.13
N ALA A 259 24.74 5.29 11.39
CA ALA A 259 25.83 4.66 12.15
C ALA A 259 26.18 3.27 11.62
N LEU A 260 25.17 2.49 11.22
CA LEU A 260 25.30 1.17 10.60
C LEU A 260 26.03 1.25 9.26
N LYS A 261 25.63 2.22 8.41
CA LYS A 261 26.30 2.51 7.14
C LYS A 261 27.78 2.85 7.32
N ARG A 262 28.12 3.59 8.39
CA ARG A 262 29.51 3.93 8.76
C ARG A 262 30.23 2.80 9.51
N ARG A 263 29.57 1.66 9.74
CA ARG A 263 30.09 0.49 10.46
C ARG A 263 30.60 0.79 11.87
N GLN A 264 29.95 1.74 12.56
CA GLN A 264 30.34 2.16 13.90
C GLN A 264 29.68 1.28 14.97
N HIS A 265 30.30 0.16 15.35
CA HIS A 265 29.64 -0.86 16.20
C HIS A 265 29.07 -0.33 17.51
N LYS A 266 29.89 0.32 18.34
CA LYS A 266 29.45 0.86 19.64
C LYS A 266 28.32 1.89 19.49
N GLN A 267 28.42 2.74 18.46
CA GLN A 267 27.44 3.78 18.20
C GLN A 267 26.12 3.19 17.67
N SER A 268 26.19 2.21 16.76
CA SER A 268 25.03 1.54 16.17
C SER A 268 24.23 0.81 17.25
N LYS A 269 24.90 0.01 18.10
CA LYS A 269 24.30 -0.64 19.28
C LYS A 269 23.59 0.35 20.21
N LYS A 270 24.23 1.50 20.48
CA LYS A 270 23.64 2.55 21.33
C LYS A 270 22.39 3.17 20.70
N LEU A 271 22.42 3.44 19.41
CA LEU A 271 21.31 4.07 18.69
C LEU A 271 20.14 3.12 18.46
N LEU A 272 20.39 1.83 18.19
CA LEU A 272 19.34 0.81 18.12
C LEU A 272 18.59 0.67 19.44
N LYS A 273 19.30 0.62 20.58
CA LYS A 273 18.67 0.64 21.90
C LYS A 273 17.87 1.91 22.17
N ALA A 274 18.32 3.05 21.66
CA ALA A 274 17.57 4.30 21.77
C ALA A 274 16.29 4.27 20.92
N ALA A 275 16.33 3.63 19.74
CA ALA A 275 15.14 3.42 18.92
C ALA A 275 14.14 2.47 19.60
N GLU A 276 14.61 1.36 20.18
CA GLU A 276 13.78 0.45 20.97
C GLU A 276 13.15 1.13 22.20
N ALA A 277 13.91 2.00 22.89
CA ALA A 277 13.38 2.78 24.01
C ALA A 277 12.30 3.78 23.56
N ALA A 278 12.57 4.53 22.47
CA ALA A 278 11.58 5.43 21.90
C ALA A 278 10.30 4.69 21.47
N LEU A 279 10.44 3.49 20.92
CA LEU A 279 9.31 2.61 20.58
C LEU A 279 8.50 2.18 21.81
N ALA A 280 9.16 1.85 22.92
CA ALA A 280 8.49 1.46 24.16
C ALA A 280 7.78 2.63 24.86
N GLU A 281 8.31 3.85 24.71
CA GLU A 281 7.72 5.09 25.22
C GLU A 281 6.56 5.59 24.35
N THR A 282 6.58 5.25 23.06
CA THR A 282 5.51 5.55 22.09
C THR A 282 4.35 4.58 22.33
N THR A 283 3.47 4.93 23.25
CA THR A 283 2.29 4.12 23.59
C THR A 283 1.11 4.51 22.70
N CYS A 284 0.65 3.56 21.90
CA CYS A 284 -0.67 3.65 21.29
C CYS A 284 -1.74 3.55 22.39
N VAL A 285 -2.59 4.56 22.51
CA VAL A 285 -3.76 4.57 23.39
C VAL A 285 -4.94 3.92 22.67
#